data_AF-A0A1J5JF70-F1
#
_entry.id   AF-A0A1J5JF70-F1
#
_cell.length_a   1.000
_cell.length_b   1.000
_cell.length_c   1.000
_cell.angle_alpha   90.00
_cell.angle_beta   90.00
_cell.angle_gamma   90.00
#
_symmetry.space_group_name_H-M   'P 1'
#
loop_
_entity.id
_entity.type
_entity.pdbx_description
1 polymer ?
#
loop_
_entity_poly.entity_id
_entity_poly.type
_entity_poly.pdbx_seq_one_letter_code
_entity_poly.pdbx_strand_id
1 'polypeptide(L)'
;MSDQFAALRAITEDPTLSPAQKTRALALAAENLLPYPALDADTTAALAARVICDMFEGHAPTRPRYVLPDYQVVLSRGSDWLELPAPQTLDEALNTLMIAYHHVPSITGMPVYIGALDSLLKPFCDGVSDDDLYRKIKLFWRYIDRVLPDAFLHANIGPSDNRVARTILRVDAELKQIAPNLTLLYDPAVSTDALLAQAVGNILACCKPHIANHPLHRAAFDARGYAIVSCYNALPLAGGASTLTRINLREVALRSRDATHFLTEVLPHYAELAFRLMQARIDHLYERSGFFDSFLVAEGWIERDRFTAMYGIFAMAEAVNVLQDKAGLAGRYGADAQANALGVQISRALADLVAVRPLRHVWRGRAM
;
A
#
# COMPACT_ATOMS: atom_id res chain seq x y z
N MET A 1 2.91 -12.05 32.23
CA MET A 1 2.29 -13.31 31.74
C MET A 1 0.78 -13.31 31.96
N SER A 2 0.27 -12.95 33.14
CA SER A 2 -1.19 -12.82 33.40
C SER A 2 -1.90 -11.90 32.40
N ASP A 3 -1.30 -10.75 32.11
CA ASP A 3 -1.95 -9.70 31.31
C ASP A 3 -1.99 -10.06 29.82
N GLN A 4 -0.99 -10.81 29.35
CA GLN A 4 -0.95 -11.34 27.99
C GLN A 4 -2.04 -12.41 27.79
N PHE A 5 -2.23 -13.29 28.77
CA PHE A 5 -3.34 -14.26 28.74
C PHE A 5 -4.72 -13.58 28.80
N ALA A 6 -4.86 -12.50 29.57
CA ALA A 6 -6.09 -11.72 29.59
C ALA A 6 -6.40 -11.09 28.23
N ALA A 7 -5.39 -10.52 27.54
CA ALA A 7 -5.56 -9.96 26.20
C ALA A 7 -5.95 -11.03 25.16
N LEU A 8 -5.31 -12.20 25.20
CA LEU A 8 -5.68 -13.32 24.30
C LEU A 8 -7.10 -13.83 24.58
N ARG A 9 -7.48 -13.93 25.86
CA ARG A 9 -8.83 -14.32 26.26
C ARG A 9 -9.88 -13.35 25.75
N ALA A 10 -9.63 -12.05 25.87
CA ALA A 10 -10.52 -11.01 25.36
C ALA A 10 -10.80 -11.21 23.87
N ILE A 11 -9.81 -11.61 23.07
CA ILE A 11 -10.01 -11.93 21.64
C ILE A 11 -10.89 -13.17 21.46
N THR A 12 -10.61 -14.27 22.18
CA THR A 12 -11.34 -15.54 22.00
C THR A 12 -12.80 -15.44 22.45
N GLU A 13 -13.07 -14.66 23.48
CA GLU A 13 -14.38 -14.54 24.12
C GLU A 13 -15.21 -13.37 23.56
N ASP A 14 -14.65 -12.51 22.70
CA ASP A 14 -15.36 -11.39 22.08
C ASP A 14 -16.49 -11.90 21.14
N PRO A 15 -17.78 -11.62 21.43
CA PRO A 15 -18.89 -12.04 20.58
C PRO A 15 -19.03 -11.21 19.30
N THR A 16 -18.34 -10.06 19.20
CA THR A 16 -18.39 -9.16 18.04
C THR A 16 -17.44 -9.58 16.91
N LEU A 17 -16.50 -10.49 17.19
CA LEU A 17 -15.54 -11.00 16.22
C LEU A 17 -16.00 -12.35 15.65
N SER A 18 -15.93 -12.48 14.32
CA SER A 18 -16.07 -13.76 13.64
C SER A 18 -14.87 -14.69 13.93
N PRO A 19 -14.99 -16.01 13.71
CA PRO A 19 -13.88 -16.93 13.88
C PRO A 19 -12.60 -16.52 13.12
N ALA A 20 -12.73 -16.05 11.88
CA ALA A 20 -11.60 -15.58 11.07
C ALA A 20 -10.95 -14.32 11.68
N GLN A 21 -11.76 -13.37 12.16
CA GLN A 21 -11.25 -12.17 12.83
C GLN A 21 -10.52 -12.51 14.14
N LYS A 22 -11.03 -13.48 14.91
CA LYS A 22 -10.36 -13.99 16.12
C LYS A 22 -9.01 -14.63 15.78
N THR A 23 -8.97 -15.53 14.80
CA THR A 23 -7.71 -16.16 14.36
C THR A 23 -6.67 -15.12 13.96
N ARG A 24 -7.08 -14.10 13.17
CA ARG A 24 -6.19 -13.01 12.78
C ARG A 24 -5.69 -12.20 13.97
N ALA A 25 -6.59 -11.79 14.86
CA ALA A 25 -6.23 -11.00 16.03
C ALA A 25 -5.29 -11.77 16.98
N LEU A 26 -5.53 -13.08 17.17
CA LEU A 26 -4.64 -13.96 17.94
C LEU A 26 -3.26 -14.07 17.30
N ALA A 27 -3.18 -14.21 15.97
CA ALA A 27 -1.91 -14.26 15.26
C ALA A 27 -1.11 -12.97 15.45
N LEU A 28 -1.75 -11.80 15.36
CA LEU A 28 -1.11 -10.51 15.61
C LEU A 28 -0.67 -10.35 17.08
N ALA A 29 -1.51 -10.79 18.02
CA ALA A 29 -1.16 -10.76 19.43
C ALA A 29 0.06 -11.64 19.71
N ALA A 30 0.11 -12.86 19.16
CA ALA A 30 1.24 -13.76 19.27
C ALA A 30 2.52 -13.20 18.61
N GLU A 31 2.40 -12.61 17.42
CA GLU A 31 3.51 -11.91 16.75
C GLU A 31 4.10 -10.81 17.65
N ASN A 32 3.25 -10.04 18.34
CA ASN A 32 3.68 -8.98 19.26
C ASN A 32 4.24 -9.47 20.60
N LEU A 33 4.12 -10.78 20.92
CA LEU A 33 4.82 -11.38 22.07
C LEU A 33 6.29 -11.67 21.76
N LEU A 34 6.65 -11.77 20.49
CA LEU A 34 8.03 -12.01 20.08
C LEU A 34 8.91 -10.76 20.33
N PRO A 35 10.22 -10.95 20.53
CA PRO A 35 11.14 -9.82 20.63
C PRO A 35 11.07 -8.92 19.41
N TYR A 36 11.01 -7.60 19.64
CA TYR A 36 11.11 -6.60 18.58
C TYR A 36 12.48 -6.70 17.87
N PRO A 37 12.63 -6.29 16.60
CA PRO A 37 13.94 -6.24 15.97
C PRO A 37 14.87 -5.33 16.79
N ALA A 38 16.15 -5.68 16.87
CA ALA A 38 17.09 -4.96 17.72
C ALA A 38 17.21 -3.50 17.27
N LEU A 39 17.01 -2.56 18.21
CA LEU A 39 17.16 -1.12 18.00
C LEU A 39 18.18 -0.56 18.99
N ASP A 40 18.88 0.50 18.59
CA ASP A 40 19.69 1.28 19.52
C ASP A 40 18.81 2.06 20.53
N ALA A 41 19.44 2.56 21.60
CA ALA A 41 18.74 3.23 22.68
C ALA A 41 17.97 4.49 22.23
N ASP A 42 18.54 5.26 21.30
CA ASP A 42 17.92 6.50 20.82
C ASP A 42 16.70 6.19 19.95
N THR A 43 16.83 5.23 19.03
CA THR A 43 15.71 4.78 18.20
C THR A 43 14.58 4.19 19.05
N THR A 44 14.93 3.39 20.07
CA THR A 44 13.96 2.83 21.03
C THR A 44 13.22 3.94 21.78
N ALA A 45 13.95 4.94 22.28
CA ALA A 45 13.37 6.07 22.99
C ALA A 45 12.45 6.91 22.09
N ALA A 46 12.85 7.16 20.84
CA ALA A 46 12.03 7.90 19.87
C ALA A 46 10.73 7.17 19.49
N LEU A 47 10.79 5.84 19.35
CA LEU A 47 9.62 5.00 19.08
C LEU A 47 8.67 4.97 20.28
N ALA A 48 9.21 4.78 21.50
CA ALA A 48 8.43 4.81 22.74
C ALA A 48 7.76 6.18 22.98
N ALA A 49 8.47 7.27 22.67
CA ALA A 49 7.96 8.64 22.73
C ALA A 49 7.03 9.02 21.56
N ARG A 50 6.81 8.12 20.60
CA ARG A 50 5.91 8.29 19.44
C ARG A 50 6.27 9.48 18.55
N VAL A 51 7.55 9.85 18.54
CA VAL A 51 8.10 10.81 17.57
C VAL A 51 8.29 10.13 16.22
N ILE A 52 8.68 8.85 16.25
CA ILE A 52 8.67 7.93 15.11
C ILE A 52 7.65 6.81 15.35
N CYS A 53 7.18 6.18 14.27
CA CYS A 53 6.15 5.15 14.32
C CYS A 53 6.43 4.06 13.26
N ASP A 54 6.27 2.81 13.65
CA ASP A 54 6.42 1.60 12.82
C ASP A 54 5.11 1.10 12.22
N MET A 55 4.06 1.94 12.28
CA MET A 55 2.71 1.59 11.83
C MET A 55 2.07 0.39 12.53
N PHE A 56 2.62 -0.06 13.67
CA PHE A 56 2.19 -1.27 14.35
C PHE A 56 2.23 -2.52 13.45
N GLU A 57 3.24 -2.60 12.60
CA GLU A 57 3.40 -3.68 11.62
C GLU A 57 3.92 -5.00 12.24
N GLY A 58 3.68 -5.23 13.53
CA GLY A 58 4.14 -6.42 14.24
C GLY A 58 5.60 -6.33 14.74
N HIS A 59 5.91 -7.07 15.80
CA HIS A 59 7.26 -7.16 16.37
C HIS A 59 8.18 -8.13 15.61
N ALA A 60 7.64 -9.03 14.80
CA ALA A 60 8.44 -9.99 14.03
C ALA A 60 7.85 -10.13 12.62
N PRO A 61 8.12 -9.16 11.72
CA PRO A 61 7.44 -9.07 10.43
C PRO A 61 7.62 -10.35 9.59
N THR A 62 6.51 -11.06 9.37
CA THR A 62 6.47 -12.29 8.56
C THR A 62 6.18 -12.06 7.08
N ARG A 63 5.90 -10.81 6.71
CA ARG A 63 5.46 -10.41 5.38
C ARG A 63 5.73 -8.92 5.14
N PRO A 64 5.90 -8.49 3.88
CA PRO A 64 5.95 -7.09 3.52
C PRO A 64 4.66 -6.36 3.91
N ARG A 65 4.75 -5.05 4.06
CA ARG A 65 3.56 -4.20 4.20
C ARG A 65 2.59 -4.42 3.05
N TYR A 66 3.08 -4.32 1.82
CA TYR A 66 2.32 -4.46 0.59
C TYR A 66 3.06 -5.32 -0.42
N VAL A 67 2.34 -6.25 -1.05
CA VAL A 67 2.83 -7.14 -2.10
C VAL A 67 2.04 -6.87 -3.37
N LEU A 68 2.75 -6.73 -4.49
CA LEU A 68 2.21 -6.39 -5.81
C LEU A 68 2.64 -7.47 -6.82
N PRO A 69 2.00 -8.66 -6.81
CA PRO A 69 2.33 -9.71 -7.74
C PRO A 69 2.08 -9.29 -9.18
N ASP A 70 2.93 -9.77 -10.07
CA ASP A 70 2.67 -9.76 -11.50
C ASP A 70 1.73 -10.92 -11.85
N TYR A 71 0.43 -10.70 -11.71
CA TYR A 71 -0.59 -11.72 -12.02
C TYR A 71 -0.58 -12.15 -13.50
N GLN A 72 0.12 -11.45 -14.40
CA GLN A 72 0.34 -11.93 -15.77
C GLN A 72 1.11 -13.26 -15.75
N VAL A 73 1.98 -13.48 -14.77
CA VAL A 73 2.79 -14.71 -14.64
C VAL A 73 1.89 -15.92 -14.46
N VAL A 74 1.01 -15.91 -13.44
CA VAL A 74 0.09 -17.03 -13.18
C VAL A 74 -0.94 -17.21 -14.30
N LEU A 75 -1.41 -16.11 -14.92
CA LEU A 75 -2.34 -16.20 -16.04
C LEU A 75 -1.70 -16.71 -17.34
N SER A 76 -0.38 -16.60 -17.50
CA SER A 76 0.31 -17.07 -18.71
C SER A 76 0.88 -18.47 -18.58
N ARG A 77 1.24 -18.89 -17.37
CA ARG A 77 1.97 -20.15 -17.13
C ARG A 77 1.26 -21.12 -16.18
N GLY A 78 0.25 -20.66 -15.45
CA GLY A 78 -0.28 -21.41 -14.32
C GLY A 78 0.60 -21.28 -13.08
N SER A 79 0.42 -22.19 -12.13
CA SER A 79 1.20 -22.30 -10.88
C SER A 79 1.35 -23.76 -10.52
N ASP A 80 2.59 -24.25 -10.51
CA ASP A 80 2.88 -25.64 -10.12
C ASP A 80 2.62 -25.83 -8.62
N TRP A 81 2.92 -24.82 -7.80
CA TRP A 81 2.68 -24.83 -6.36
C TRP A 81 1.19 -24.93 -6.00
N LEU A 82 0.35 -24.21 -6.73
CA LEU A 82 -1.10 -24.22 -6.53
C LEU A 82 -1.83 -25.29 -7.37
N GLU A 83 -1.09 -26.09 -8.15
CA GLU A 83 -1.61 -27.08 -9.08
C GLU A 83 -2.62 -26.48 -10.08
N LEU A 84 -2.35 -25.25 -10.56
CA LEU A 84 -3.20 -24.52 -11.49
C LEU A 84 -2.59 -24.56 -12.90
N PRO A 85 -3.28 -25.11 -13.91
CA PRO A 85 -2.85 -24.97 -15.29
C PRO A 85 -2.99 -23.52 -15.77
N ALA A 86 -2.27 -23.17 -16.85
CA ALA A 86 -2.46 -21.88 -17.52
C ALA A 86 -3.91 -21.78 -18.04
N PRO A 87 -4.69 -20.75 -17.63
CA PRO A 87 -6.07 -20.61 -18.04
C PRO A 87 -6.17 -20.39 -19.56
N GLN A 88 -7.24 -20.90 -20.17
CA GLN A 88 -7.54 -20.77 -21.60
C GLN A 88 -8.82 -19.96 -21.84
N THR A 89 -9.67 -19.84 -20.82
CA THR A 89 -10.96 -19.14 -20.92
C THR A 89 -11.08 -18.03 -19.87
N LEU A 90 -12.05 -17.13 -20.05
CA LEU A 90 -12.34 -16.09 -19.06
C LEU A 90 -12.74 -16.70 -17.71
N ASP A 91 -13.50 -17.79 -17.70
CA ASP A 91 -13.92 -18.46 -16.46
C ASP A 91 -12.73 -19.03 -15.70
N GLU A 92 -11.80 -19.66 -16.42
CA GLU A 92 -10.56 -20.18 -15.83
C GLU A 92 -9.67 -19.03 -15.33
N ALA A 93 -9.52 -17.94 -16.09
CA ALA A 93 -8.73 -16.79 -15.67
C ALA A 93 -9.29 -16.13 -14.40
N LEU A 94 -10.61 -15.93 -14.34
CA LEU A 94 -11.28 -15.41 -13.14
C LEU A 94 -11.09 -16.35 -11.95
N ASN A 95 -11.27 -17.65 -12.13
CA ASN A 95 -11.07 -18.64 -11.07
C ASN A 95 -9.60 -18.67 -10.57
N THR A 96 -8.63 -18.65 -11.49
CA THR A 96 -7.20 -18.58 -11.17
C THR A 96 -6.88 -17.35 -10.33
N LEU A 97 -7.39 -16.17 -10.72
CA LEU A 97 -7.22 -14.95 -9.93
C LEU A 97 -7.87 -15.05 -8.55
N MET A 98 -9.11 -15.56 -8.46
CA MET A 98 -9.80 -15.78 -7.19
C MET A 98 -8.97 -16.64 -6.24
N ILE A 99 -8.35 -17.71 -6.73
CA ILE A 99 -7.46 -18.58 -5.94
C ILE A 99 -6.19 -17.83 -5.56
N ALA A 100 -5.50 -17.23 -6.54
CA ALA A 100 -4.23 -16.53 -6.35
C ALA A 100 -4.31 -15.44 -5.25
N TYR A 101 -5.43 -14.71 -5.17
CA TYR A 101 -5.63 -13.66 -4.17
C TYR A 101 -5.52 -14.15 -2.71
N HIS A 102 -5.85 -15.40 -2.43
CA HIS A 102 -5.73 -15.96 -1.07
C HIS A 102 -4.30 -16.32 -0.68
N HIS A 103 -3.36 -16.32 -1.62
CA HIS A 103 -1.97 -16.68 -1.38
C HIS A 103 -1.02 -15.48 -1.44
N VAL A 104 -1.57 -14.27 -1.61
CA VAL A 104 -0.79 -13.03 -1.66
C VAL A 104 -1.06 -12.24 -0.37
N PRO A 105 -0.11 -12.23 0.58
CA PRO A 105 -0.33 -11.57 1.86
C PRO A 105 -0.08 -10.06 1.77
N SER A 106 -0.54 -9.37 2.80
CA SER A 106 -0.09 -8.03 3.15
C SER A 106 -0.17 -7.85 4.66
N ILE A 107 0.12 -6.65 5.17
CA ILE A 107 -0.02 -6.38 6.61
C ILE A 107 -1.45 -6.65 7.15
N THR A 108 -2.48 -6.55 6.30
CA THR A 108 -3.87 -6.86 6.67
C THR A 108 -4.22 -8.35 6.55
N GLY A 109 -3.28 -9.19 6.10
CA GLY A 109 -3.51 -10.61 5.86
C GLY A 109 -4.38 -10.91 4.64
N MET A 110 -4.77 -9.89 3.88
CA MET A 110 -5.44 -9.98 2.59
C MET A 110 -4.56 -9.28 1.53
N PRO A 111 -4.73 -9.58 0.22
CA PRO A 111 -3.99 -8.86 -0.80
C PRO A 111 -4.37 -7.38 -0.79
N VAL A 112 -3.42 -6.51 -1.10
CA VAL A 112 -3.71 -5.07 -1.32
C VAL A 112 -3.81 -4.71 -2.80
N TYR A 113 -3.39 -5.63 -3.67
CA TYR A 113 -3.38 -5.45 -5.10
C TYR A 113 -3.95 -6.69 -5.77
N ILE A 114 -4.92 -6.47 -6.66
CA ILE A 114 -5.59 -7.51 -7.44
C ILE A 114 -5.41 -7.34 -8.94
N GLY A 115 -4.43 -6.55 -9.38
CA GLY A 115 -4.07 -6.47 -10.79
C GLY A 115 -4.64 -5.26 -11.54
N ALA A 116 -4.05 -5.01 -12.71
CA ALA A 116 -4.63 -4.20 -13.78
C ALA A 116 -5.66 -5.05 -14.53
N LEU A 117 -6.84 -5.19 -13.93
CA LEU A 117 -7.81 -6.26 -14.24
C LEU A 117 -8.27 -6.24 -15.70
N ASP A 118 -8.46 -5.07 -16.30
CA ASP A 118 -8.86 -4.96 -17.69
C ASP A 118 -7.79 -5.54 -18.63
N SER A 119 -6.53 -5.19 -18.39
CA SER A 119 -5.39 -5.67 -19.17
C SER A 119 -5.16 -7.17 -18.99
N LEU A 120 -5.29 -7.67 -17.75
CA LEU A 120 -5.13 -9.09 -17.42
C LEU A 120 -6.23 -9.97 -18.04
N LEU A 121 -7.48 -9.50 -18.06
CA LEU A 121 -8.63 -10.29 -18.50
C LEU A 121 -8.92 -10.15 -19.99
N LYS A 122 -8.51 -9.04 -20.63
CA LYS A 122 -8.77 -8.77 -22.05
C LYS A 122 -8.35 -9.94 -22.98
N PRO A 123 -7.20 -10.61 -22.81
CA PRO A 123 -6.81 -11.74 -23.67
C PRO A 123 -7.78 -12.92 -23.65
N PHE A 124 -8.57 -13.08 -22.58
CA PHE A 124 -9.51 -14.19 -22.40
C PHE A 124 -10.94 -13.86 -22.84
N CYS A 125 -11.15 -12.66 -23.38
CA CYS A 125 -12.49 -12.16 -23.76
C CYS A 125 -12.85 -12.43 -25.23
N ASP A 126 -11.97 -13.06 -26.01
CA ASP A 126 -12.25 -13.44 -27.39
C ASP A 126 -13.39 -14.47 -27.42
N GLY A 127 -14.41 -14.23 -28.26
CA GLY A 127 -15.61 -15.07 -28.32
C GLY A 127 -16.59 -14.89 -27.15
N VAL A 128 -16.27 -14.07 -26.14
CA VAL A 128 -17.18 -13.77 -25.01
C VAL A 128 -18.08 -12.60 -25.39
N SER A 129 -19.40 -12.75 -25.29
CA SER A 129 -20.37 -11.67 -25.53
C SER A 129 -20.26 -10.57 -24.46
N ASP A 130 -20.72 -9.34 -24.76
CA ASP A 130 -20.72 -8.26 -23.76
C ASP A 130 -21.64 -8.56 -22.57
N ASP A 131 -22.75 -9.26 -22.80
CA ASP A 131 -23.67 -9.69 -21.74
C ASP A 131 -23.05 -10.73 -20.81
N ASP A 132 -22.30 -11.69 -21.38
CA ASP A 132 -21.58 -12.68 -20.58
C ASP A 132 -20.40 -12.07 -19.83
N LEU A 133 -19.64 -11.17 -20.47
CA LEU A 133 -18.58 -10.43 -19.82
C LEU A 133 -19.14 -9.65 -18.62
N TYR A 134 -20.23 -8.90 -18.82
CA TYR A 134 -20.92 -8.18 -17.75
C TYR A 134 -21.36 -9.10 -16.61
N ARG A 135 -22.03 -10.21 -16.91
CA ARG A 135 -22.48 -11.18 -15.90
C ARG A 135 -21.32 -11.74 -15.09
N LYS A 136 -20.23 -12.14 -15.75
CA LYS A 136 -19.05 -12.74 -15.10
C LYS A 136 -18.31 -11.73 -14.25
N ILE A 137 -18.04 -10.52 -14.77
CA ILE A 137 -17.41 -9.44 -13.99
C ILE A 137 -18.28 -9.04 -12.79
N LYS A 138 -19.61 -9.01 -12.93
CA LYS A 138 -20.53 -8.73 -11.81
C LYS A 138 -20.43 -9.76 -10.69
N LEU A 139 -20.34 -11.04 -11.02
CA LEU A 139 -20.15 -12.11 -10.03
C LEU A 139 -18.77 -12.00 -9.36
N PHE A 140 -17.73 -11.74 -10.15
CA PHE A 140 -16.38 -11.56 -9.66
C PHE A 140 -16.25 -10.35 -8.72
N TRP A 141 -16.86 -9.22 -9.06
CA TRP A 141 -16.89 -8.02 -8.20
C TRP A 141 -17.56 -8.29 -6.86
N ARG A 142 -18.70 -9.01 -6.89
CA ARG A 142 -19.37 -9.45 -5.67
C ARG A 142 -18.52 -10.38 -4.83
N TYR A 143 -17.83 -11.33 -5.45
CA TYR A 143 -16.90 -12.21 -4.75
C TYR A 143 -15.81 -11.40 -4.05
N ILE A 144 -15.16 -10.47 -4.76
CA ILE A 144 -14.09 -9.64 -4.20
C ILE A 144 -14.56 -8.93 -2.92
N ASP A 145 -15.68 -8.21 -2.98
CA ASP A 145 -16.18 -7.43 -1.84
C ASP A 145 -16.66 -8.31 -0.67
N ARG A 146 -17.17 -9.52 -0.95
CA ARG A 146 -17.73 -10.40 0.09
C ARG A 146 -16.70 -11.34 0.72
N VAL A 147 -15.60 -11.63 0.03
CA VAL A 147 -14.58 -12.59 0.46
C VAL A 147 -13.27 -11.90 0.84
N LEU A 148 -12.96 -10.76 0.22
CA LEU A 148 -11.76 -9.95 0.50
C LEU A 148 -12.16 -8.53 0.97
N PRO A 149 -12.94 -8.38 2.06
CA PRO A 149 -13.44 -7.08 2.53
C PRO A 149 -12.34 -6.26 3.23
N ASP A 150 -11.29 -5.91 2.51
CA ASP A 150 -10.19 -5.07 2.98
C ASP A 150 -10.29 -3.67 2.38
N ALA A 151 -10.27 -2.65 3.24
CA ALA A 151 -10.26 -1.25 2.84
C ALA A 151 -9.01 -0.86 2.04
N PHE A 152 -7.96 -1.68 2.04
CA PHE A 152 -6.75 -1.47 1.25
C PHE A 152 -6.67 -2.31 -0.04
N LEU A 153 -7.64 -3.19 -0.30
CA LEU A 153 -7.71 -3.95 -1.54
C LEU A 153 -7.90 -3.01 -2.73
N HIS A 154 -7.09 -3.17 -3.80
CA HIS A 154 -7.05 -2.20 -4.89
C HIS A 154 -6.94 -2.87 -6.26
N ALA A 155 -7.86 -2.51 -7.17
CA ALA A 155 -7.81 -2.85 -8.58
C ALA A 155 -7.35 -1.66 -9.43
N ASN A 156 -6.59 -1.92 -10.48
CA ASN A 156 -6.28 -0.92 -11.49
C ASN A 156 -7.00 -1.26 -12.81
N ILE A 157 -7.28 -0.23 -13.60
CA ILE A 157 -7.72 -0.33 -14.99
C ILE A 157 -7.04 0.74 -15.86
N GLY A 158 -7.07 0.57 -17.18
CA GLY A 158 -6.45 1.50 -18.12
C GLY A 158 -4.94 1.27 -18.27
N PRO A 159 -4.23 2.12 -19.05
CA PRO A 159 -4.71 3.37 -19.64
C PRO A 159 -5.54 3.23 -20.91
N SER A 160 -5.52 2.06 -21.55
CA SER A 160 -6.28 1.83 -22.78
C SER A 160 -7.78 1.80 -22.54
N ASP A 161 -8.54 2.40 -23.44
CA ASP A 161 -10.00 2.25 -23.48
C ASP A 161 -10.37 0.90 -24.12
N ASN A 162 -11.00 0.03 -23.35
CA ASN A 162 -11.38 -1.31 -23.79
C ASN A 162 -12.66 -1.80 -23.10
N ARG A 163 -13.32 -2.80 -23.72
CA ARG A 163 -14.61 -3.34 -23.24
C ARG A 163 -14.58 -3.90 -21.81
N VAL A 164 -13.43 -4.38 -21.33
CA VAL A 164 -13.30 -4.91 -19.96
C VAL A 164 -13.27 -3.77 -18.95
N ALA A 165 -12.45 -2.74 -19.19
CA ALA A 165 -12.44 -1.53 -18.37
C ALA A 165 -13.84 -0.88 -18.29
N ARG A 166 -14.52 -0.76 -19.43
CA ARG A 166 -15.90 -0.24 -19.53
C ARG A 166 -16.89 -1.07 -18.71
N THR A 167 -16.76 -2.40 -18.77
CA THR A 167 -17.61 -3.31 -18.02
C THR A 167 -17.35 -3.25 -16.52
N ILE A 168 -16.09 -3.21 -16.10
CA ILE A 168 -15.69 -3.05 -14.69
C ILE A 168 -16.29 -1.76 -14.13
N LEU A 169 -16.15 -0.63 -14.84
CA LEU A 169 -16.76 0.64 -14.45
C LEU A 169 -18.29 0.52 -14.34
N ARG A 170 -18.97 -0.07 -15.33
CA ARG A 170 -20.42 -0.28 -15.27
C ARG A 170 -20.83 -1.07 -14.02
N VAL A 171 -20.14 -2.18 -13.73
CA VAL A 171 -20.42 -3.04 -12.57
C VAL A 171 -20.16 -2.32 -11.26
N ASP A 172 -19.04 -1.60 -11.14
CA ASP A 172 -18.67 -0.88 -9.92
C ASP A 172 -19.70 0.21 -9.56
N ALA A 173 -20.12 1.01 -10.56
CA ALA A 173 -21.15 2.04 -10.36
C ALA A 173 -22.54 1.46 -10.05
N GLU A 174 -22.87 0.29 -10.60
CA GLU A 174 -24.13 -0.40 -10.33
C GLU A 174 -24.16 -0.98 -8.91
N LEU A 175 -23.10 -1.69 -8.52
CA LEU A 175 -23.05 -2.42 -7.24
C LEU A 175 -22.73 -1.51 -6.05
N LYS A 176 -21.98 -0.42 -6.27
CA LYS A 176 -21.59 0.56 -5.24
C LYS A 176 -20.95 -0.08 -4.01
N GLN A 177 -20.13 -1.10 -4.25
CA GLN A 177 -19.46 -1.87 -3.21
C GLN A 177 -18.29 -1.08 -2.61
N ILE A 178 -17.94 -1.41 -1.37
CA ILE A 178 -16.87 -0.72 -0.65
C ILE A 178 -15.52 -1.19 -1.22
N ALA A 179 -15.33 -2.50 -1.34
CA ALA A 179 -14.13 -3.10 -1.92
C ALA A 179 -14.43 -3.64 -3.34
N PRO A 180 -13.43 -3.67 -4.23
CA PRO A 180 -12.10 -3.09 -4.05
C PRO A 180 -12.15 -1.56 -4.20
N ASN A 181 -11.09 -0.87 -3.77
CA ASN A 181 -10.78 0.44 -4.35
C ASN A 181 -10.45 0.24 -5.83
N LEU A 182 -10.73 1.25 -6.65
CA LEU A 182 -10.49 1.20 -8.09
C LEU A 182 -9.75 2.46 -8.52
N THR A 183 -8.69 2.30 -9.31
CA THR A 183 -7.99 3.43 -9.96
C THR A 183 -7.94 3.23 -11.46
N LEU A 184 -8.33 4.28 -12.20
CA LEU A 184 -8.04 4.43 -13.62
C LEU A 184 -6.66 5.07 -13.78
N LEU A 185 -5.74 4.34 -14.40
CA LEU A 185 -4.45 4.88 -14.85
C LEU A 185 -4.73 5.72 -16.09
N TYR A 186 -4.83 7.05 -15.97
CA TYR A 186 -5.19 7.92 -17.08
C TYR A 186 -3.95 8.43 -17.82
N ASP A 187 -3.91 8.21 -19.13
CA ASP A 187 -2.89 8.76 -20.03
C ASP A 187 -3.60 9.55 -21.14
N PRO A 188 -3.41 10.88 -21.24
CA PRO A 188 -4.10 11.68 -22.27
C PRO A 188 -3.70 11.31 -23.71
N ALA A 189 -2.61 10.56 -23.92
CA ALA A 189 -2.23 10.06 -25.24
C ALA A 189 -2.90 8.73 -25.63
N VAL A 190 -3.50 8.00 -24.67
CA VAL A 190 -4.00 6.63 -24.86
C VAL A 190 -5.45 6.47 -24.42
N SER A 191 -5.84 7.11 -23.31
CA SER A 191 -7.19 7.12 -22.78
C SER A 191 -8.09 8.02 -23.60
N THR A 192 -9.33 7.59 -23.86
CA THR A 192 -10.32 8.40 -24.58
C THR A 192 -11.08 9.32 -23.64
N ASP A 193 -11.58 10.45 -24.17
CA ASP A 193 -12.49 11.34 -23.43
C ASP A 193 -13.76 10.61 -22.99
N ALA A 194 -14.25 9.66 -23.79
CA ALA A 194 -15.40 8.85 -23.43
C ALA A 194 -15.13 7.97 -22.20
N LEU A 195 -13.90 7.43 -22.05
CA LEU A 195 -13.53 6.62 -20.88
C LEU A 195 -13.45 7.51 -19.64
N LEU A 196 -12.81 8.67 -19.77
CA LEU A 196 -12.73 9.64 -18.70
C LEU A 196 -14.12 10.12 -18.27
N ALA A 197 -15.01 10.43 -19.22
CA ALA A 197 -16.38 10.85 -18.94
C ALA A 197 -17.16 9.78 -18.16
N GLN A 198 -17.02 8.50 -18.53
CA GLN A 198 -17.63 7.40 -17.76
C GLN A 198 -17.02 7.30 -16.35
N ALA A 199 -15.70 7.38 -16.22
CA ALA A 199 -15.04 7.35 -14.91
C ALA A 199 -15.50 8.51 -14.01
N VAL A 200 -15.68 9.71 -14.55
CA VAL A 200 -16.26 10.86 -13.82
C VAL A 200 -17.71 10.59 -13.41
N GLY A 201 -18.53 10.04 -14.31
CA GLY A 201 -19.90 9.63 -13.99
C GLY A 201 -19.95 8.59 -12.85
N ASN A 202 -19.03 7.63 -12.86
CA ASN A 202 -18.87 6.66 -11.78
C ASN A 202 -18.49 7.31 -10.45
N ILE A 203 -17.52 8.25 -10.44
CA ILE A 203 -17.11 8.97 -9.22
C ILE A 203 -18.31 9.67 -8.58
N LEU A 204 -19.17 10.31 -9.39
CA LEU A 204 -20.40 10.94 -8.90
C LEU A 204 -21.40 9.93 -8.31
N ALA A 205 -21.41 8.69 -8.82
CA ALA A 205 -22.36 7.65 -8.41
C ALA A 205 -21.90 6.81 -7.20
N CYS A 206 -20.59 6.57 -7.06
CA CYS A 206 -20.02 5.64 -6.06
C CYS A 206 -18.63 6.04 -5.51
N CYS A 207 -18.15 7.27 -5.74
CA CYS A 207 -16.86 7.79 -5.28
C CYS A 207 -15.60 7.10 -5.86
N LYS A 208 -15.75 6.22 -6.86
CA LYS A 208 -14.68 5.49 -7.53
C LYS A 208 -14.95 5.48 -9.05
N PRO A 209 -13.94 5.31 -9.93
CA PRO A 209 -12.53 5.10 -9.62
C PRO A 209 -11.81 6.39 -9.21
N HIS A 210 -10.65 6.27 -8.58
CA HIS A 210 -9.67 7.35 -8.52
C HIS A 210 -8.96 7.50 -9.87
N ILE A 211 -8.44 8.68 -10.16
CA ILE A 211 -7.73 8.96 -11.42
C ILE A 211 -6.25 9.19 -11.10
N ALA A 212 -5.39 8.29 -11.57
CA ALA A 212 -3.94 8.43 -11.44
C ALA A 212 -3.33 8.97 -12.73
N ASN A 213 -2.40 9.92 -12.61
CA ASN A 213 -1.64 10.45 -13.74
C ASN A 213 -0.63 9.40 -14.22
N HIS A 214 -1.00 8.63 -15.25
CA HIS A 214 -0.20 7.51 -15.72
C HIS A 214 1.17 7.95 -16.27
N PRO A 215 1.30 8.99 -17.12
CA PRO A 215 2.61 9.46 -17.58
C PRO A 215 3.57 9.82 -16.44
N LEU A 216 3.07 10.52 -15.42
CA LEU A 216 3.88 10.95 -14.28
C LEU A 216 4.41 9.74 -13.50
N HIS A 217 3.54 8.80 -13.16
CA HIS A 217 3.97 7.61 -12.42
C HIS A 217 4.85 6.71 -13.29
N ARG A 218 4.48 6.43 -14.55
CA ARG A 218 5.29 5.63 -15.47
C ARG A 218 6.73 6.15 -15.57
N ALA A 219 6.92 7.47 -15.62
CA ALA A 219 8.25 8.09 -15.66
C ALA A 219 9.08 7.89 -14.37
N ALA A 220 8.43 7.66 -13.22
CA ALA A 220 9.09 7.40 -11.95
C ALA A 220 9.56 5.94 -11.79
N PHE A 221 8.99 4.99 -12.55
CA PHE A 221 9.31 3.57 -12.47
C PHE A 221 10.09 3.06 -13.69
N ASP A 222 10.59 1.84 -13.62
CA ASP A 222 11.28 1.19 -14.74
C ASP A 222 10.28 0.52 -15.70
N ALA A 223 10.79 -0.14 -16.75
CA ALA A 223 9.97 -0.77 -17.78
C ALA A 223 9.07 -1.91 -17.26
N ARG A 224 9.37 -2.48 -16.09
CA ARG A 224 8.51 -3.48 -15.44
C ARG A 224 7.23 -2.84 -14.88
N GLY A 225 7.24 -1.53 -14.67
CA GLY A 225 6.06 -0.75 -14.34
C GLY A 225 5.75 -0.68 -12.85
N TYR A 226 4.54 -0.21 -12.57
CA TYR A 226 4.04 0.11 -11.24
C TYR A 226 2.55 -0.21 -11.15
N ALA A 227 2.02 -0.21 -9.94
CA ALA A 227 0.59 -0.22 -9.70
C ALA A 227 0.20 0.79 -8.62
N ILE A 228 -1.07 1.16 -8.59
CA ILE A 228 -1.67 1.98 -7.53
C ILE A 228 -2.38 1.05 -6.54
N VAL A 229 -1.99 1.13 -5.28
CA VAL A 229 -2.47 0.20 -4.24
C VAL A 229 -2.87 0.88 -2.95
N SER A 230 -3.69 0.20 -2.15
CA SER A 230 -4.10 0.69 -0.82
C SER A 230 -4.67 2.12 -0.92
N CYS A 231 -4.22 3.03 -0.05
CA CYS A 231 -4.55 4.46 -0.09
C CYS A 231 -3.79 5.22 -1.19
N TYR A 232 -3.81 4.71 -2.42
CA TYR A 232 -3.27 5.36 -3.63
C TYR A 232 -1.74 5.46 -3.70
N ASN A 233 -1.03 4.50 -3.13
CA ASN A 233 0.43 4.43 -3.23
C ASN A 233 0.84 3.90 -4.61
N ALA A 234 1.75 4.58 -5.29
CA ALA A 234 2.41 4.05 -6.47
C ALA A 234 3.63 3.23 -6.04
N LEU A 235 3.63 1.94 -6.36
CA LEU A 235 4.67 0.99 -5.96
C LEU A 235 5.12 0.13 -7.15
N PRO A 236 6.37 -0.37 -7.15
CA PRO A 236 6.88 -1.22 -8.23
C PRO A 236 6.06 -2.51 -8.36
N LEU A 237 5.66 -2.85 -9.59
CA LEU A 237 5.03 -4.15 -9.92
C LEU A 237 6.04 -5.29 -9.73
N ALA A 238 5.56 -6.52 -9.51
CA ALA A 238 6.36 -7.70 -9.16
C ALA A 238 7.19 -7.47 -7.88
N GLY A 239 6.68 -6.66 -6.96
CA GLY A 239 7.43 -6.20 -5.80
C GLY A 239 6.48 -5.69 -4.73
N GLY A 240 6.76 -4.48 -4.24
CA GLY A 240 5.85 -3.79 -3.33
C GLY A 240 6.57 -2.91 -2.33
N ALA A 241 6.12 -2.91 -1.08
CA ALA A 241 6.76 -2.17 0.01
C ALA A 241 6.98 -3.07 1.22
N SER A 242 8.22 -3.13 1.70
CA SER A 242 8.64 -3.97 2.82
C SER A 242 8.07 -3.49 4.15
N THR A 243 8.08 -2.18 4.39
CA THR A 243 7.60 -1.55 5.63
C THR A 243 7.21 -0.10 5.37
N LEU A 244 6.44 0.49 6.29
CA LEU A 244 6.21 1.93 6.38
C LEU A 244 6.60 2.43 7.78
N THR A 245 7.56 3.34 7.85
CA THR A 245 7.81 4.12 9.07
C THR A 245 7.37 5.56 8.88
N ARG A 246 6.95 6.22 9.95
CA ARG A 246 6.53 7.62 9.91
C ARG A 246 7.15 8.50 10.96
N ILE A 247 7.25 9.78 10.66
CA ILE A 247 7.58 10.84 11.61
C ILE A 247 6.36 11.67 11.97
N ASN A 248 6.20 11.92 13.27
CA ASN A 248 5.23 12.87 13.82
C ASN A 248 5.83 14.27 13.81
N LEU A 249 5.54 15.07 12.79
CA LEU A 249 6.16 16.39 12.64
C LEU A 249 5.78 17.35 13.77
N ARG A 250 4.59 17.18 14.37
CA ARG A 250 4.18 17.97 15.54
C ARG A 250 5.11 17.73 16.73
N GLU A 251 5.45 16.48 17.00
CA GLU A 251 6.34 16.14 18.13
C GLU A 251 7.77 16.64 17.91
N VAL A 252 8.24 16.63 16.66
CA VAL A 252 9.51 17.26 16.26
C VAL A 252 9.45 18.77 16.49
N ALA A 253 8.36 19.43 16.09
CA ALA A 253 8.16 20.87 16.28
C ALA A 253 8.11 21.28 17.76
N LEU A 254 7.42 20.51 18.61
CA LEU A 254 7.35 20.78 20.05
C LEU A 254 8.74 20.75 20.71
N ARG A 255 9.62 19.85 20.26
CA ARG A 255 11.01 19.70 20.72
C ARG A 255 11.98 20.73 20.12
N SER A 256 11.53 21.52 19.15
CA SER A 256 12.34 22.55 18.50
C SER A 256 12.22 23.89 19.22
N ARG A 257 13.22 24.78 19.11
CA ARG A 257 13.17 26.11 19.73
C ARG A 257 12.42 27.07 18.80
N ASP A 258 12.73 26.98 17.52
CA ASP A 258 12.21 27.77 16.41
C ASP A 258 12.28 26.94 15.10
N ALA A 259 11.90 27.54 13.98
CA ALA A 259 11.92 26.89 12.66
C ALA A 259 13.33 26.53 12.18
N THR A 260 14.36 27.30 12.55
CA THR A 260 15.74 27.00 12.18
C THR A 260 16.21 25.75 12.90
N HIS A 261 16.08 25.69 14.23
CA HIS A 261 16.41 24.51 15.03
C HIS A 261 15.64 23.26 14.55
N PHE A 262 14.37 23.42 14.19
CA PHE A 262 13.57 22.35 13.61
C PHE A 262 14.21 21.79 12.33
N LEU A 263 14.49 22.66 11.36
CA LEU A 263 14.95 22.25 10.03
C LEU A 263 16.38 21.72 10.02
N THR A 264 17.27 22.31 10.81
CA THR A 264 18.72 22.02 10.72
C THR A 264 19.21 20.98 11.72
N GLU A 265 18.48 20.71 12.79
CA GLU A 265 18.93 19.81 13.86
C GLU A 265 17.88 18.74 14.23
N VAL A 266 16.68 19.17 14.66
CA VAL A 266 15.71 18.24 15.28
C VAL A 266 15.06 17.33 14.25
N LEU A 267 14.66 17.86 13.09
CA LEU A 267 14.07 17.06 12.02
C LEU A 267 15.08 16.06 11.43
N PRO A 268 16.32 16.46 11.04
CA PRO A 268 17.33 15.51 10.59
C PRO A 268 17.64 14.39 11.61
N HIS A 269 17.68 14.73 12.90
CA HIS A 269 17.91 13.74 13.96
C HIS A 269 16.82 12.67 13.99
N TYR A 270 15.54 13.05 14.09
CA TYR A 270 14.45 12.08 14.08
C TYR A 270 14.26 11.39 12.74
N ALA A 271 14.68 12.04 11.64
CA ALA A 271 14.73 11.42 10.33
C ALA A 271 15.66 10.21 10.29
N GLU A 272 16.87 10.35 10.83
CA GLU A 272 17.83 9.25 10.93
C GLU A 272 17.31 8.12 11.82
N LEU A 273 16.67 8.42 12.96
CA LEU A 273 16.09 7.38 13.81
C LEU A 273 14.96 6.60 13.10
N ALA A 274 14.14 7.28 12.29
CA ALA A 274 13.13 6.60 11.47
C ALA A 274 13.78 5.67 10.42
N PHE A 275 14.91 6.05 9.81
CA PHE A 275 15.64 5.18 8.89
C PHE A 275 16.27 3.97 9.59
N ARG A 276 16.79 4.13 10.80
CA ARG A 276 17.32 3.00 11.61
C ARG A 276 16.21 2.00 11.94
N LEU A 277 15.05 2.49 12.39
CA LEU A 277 13.87 1.68 12.62
C LEU A 277 13.46 0.93 11.35
N MET A 278 13.38 1.64 10.22
CA MET A 278 13.04 1.06 8.92
C MET A 278 14.01 -0.06 8.52
N GLN A 279 15.32 0.19 8.61
CA GLN A 279 16.35 -0.79 8.25
C GLN A 279 16.26 -2.04 9.14
N ALA A 280 16.10 -1.89 10.45
CA ALA A 280 16.00 -3.02 11.37
C ALA A 280 14.81 -3.94 11.04
N ARG A 281 13.67 -3.35 10.65
CA ARG A 281 12.48 -4.10 10.24
C ARG A 281 12.67 -4.80 8.89
N ILE A 282 13.30 -4.12 7.93
CA ILE A 282 13.63 -4.69 6.63
C ILE A 282 14.60 -5.86 6.79
N ASP A 283 15.67 -5.70 7.56
CA ASP A 283 16.67 -6.75 7.80
C ASP A 283 16.01 -7.99 8.39
N HIS A 284 15.12 -7.83 9.39
CA HIS A 284 14.35 -8.95 9.91
C HIS A 284 13.53 -9.66 8.82
N LEU A 285 12.78 -8.90 8.02
CA LEU A 285 11.96 -9.46 6.95
C LEU A 285 12.80 -10.23 5.93
N TYR A 286 13.95 -9.70 5.51
CA TYR A 286 14.78 -10.28 4.46
C TYR A 286 15.71 -11.40 4.90
N GLU A 287 16.15 -11.37 6.16
CA GLU A 287 17.18 -12.26 6.68
C GLU A 287 16.61 -13.34 7.61
N ARG A 288 15.41 -13.14 8.19
CA ARG A 288 14.86 -14.01 9.24
C ARG A 288 13.47 -14.57 8.95
N SER A 289 12.61 -13.84 8.24
CA SER A 289 11.19 -14.22 8.11
C SER A 289 10.92 -15.42 7.19
N GLY A 290 11.80 -15.70 6.23
CA GLY A 290 11.60 -16.71 5.18
C GLY A 290 10.60 -16.30 4.09
N PHE A 291 10.03 -15.09 4.12
CA PHE A 291 9.02 -14.66 3.13
C PHE A 291 9.54 -14.72 1.68
N PHE A 292 10.79 -14.32 1.46
CA PHE A 292 11.40 -14.29 0.12
C PHE A 292 11.89 -15.66 -0.37
N ASP A 293 11.69 -16.71 0.42
CA ASP A 293 11.90 -18.10 0.01
C ASP A 293 10.58 -18.76 -0.44
N SER A 294 9.49 -17.99 -0.47
CA SER A 294 8.15 -18.47 -0.85
C SER A 294 8.02 -18.80 -2.33
N PHE A 295 7.01 -19.60 -2.66
CA PHE A 295 6.67 -19.95 -4.03
C PHE A 295 6.39 -18.72 -4.92
N LEU A 296 5.94 -17.60 -4.34
CA LEU A 296 5.71 -16.35 -5.07
C LEU A 296 7.00 -15.84 -5.73
N VAL A 297 8.15 -16.04 -5.08
CA VAL A 297 9.48 -15.72 -5.64
C VAL A 297 9.92 -16.81 -6.60
N ALA A 298 9.76 -18.08 -6.21
CA ALA A 298 10.20 -19.23 -7.03
C ALA A 298 9.50 -19.28 -8.40
N GLU A 299 8.21 -18.95 -8.45
CA GLU A 299 7.41 -18.88 -9.68
C GLU A 299 7.51 -17.52 -10.39
N GLY A 300 8.20 -16.54 -9.80
CA GLY A 300 8.44 -15.22 -10.41
C GLY A 300 7.25 -14.27 -10.38
N TRP A 301 6.27 -14.49 -9.51
CA TRP A 301 5.16 -13.54 -9.31
C TRP A 301 5.66 -12.24 -8.67
N ILE A 302 6.68 -12.35 -7.82
CA ILE A 302 7.39 -11.21 -7.21
C ILE A 302 8.90 -11.43 -7.28
N GLU A 303 9.64 -10.33 -7.19
CA GLU A 303 11.09 -10.29 -7.20
C GLU A 303 11.60 -9.66 -5.90
N ARG A 304 12.53 -10.34 -5.22
CA ARG A 304 13.11 -9.93 -3.93
C ARG A 304 13.63 -8.48 -3.93
N ASP A 305 14.25 -8.07 -5.04
CA ASP A 305 14.91 -6.77 -5.16
C ASP A 305 13.97 -5.65 -5.66
N ARG A 306 12.68 -5.94 -5.84
CA ARG A 306 11.67 -4.98 -6.29
C ARG A 306 10.78 -4.44 -5.18
N PHE A 307 11.08 -4.68 -3.91
CA PHE A 307 10.35 -4.05 -2.82
C PHE A 307 11.02 -2.75 -2.39
N THR A 308 10.26 -1.67 -2.32
CA THR A 308 10.71 -0.40 -1.75
C THR A 308 10.46 -0.36 -0.24
N ALA A 309 10.79 0.75 0.40
CA ALA A 309 10.40 1.07 1.76
C ALA A 309 9.70 2.43 1.76
N MET A 310 8.57 2.54 2.46
CA MET A 310 7.77 3.76 2.46
C MET A 310 8.19 4.66 3.62
N TYR A 311 8.53 5.90 3.33
CA TYR A 311 8.88 6.91 4.32
C TYR A 311 7.76 7.94 4.46
N GLY A 312 6.97 7.81 5.52
CA GLY A 312 5.81 8.67 5.73
C GLY A 312 6.06 9.81 6.72
N ILE A 313 5.20 10.80 6.64
CA ILE A 313 5.08 11.87 7.64
C ILE A 313 3.62 12.09 7.99
N PHE A 314 3.36 12.71 9.14
CA PHE A 314 2.05 13.22 9.48
C PHE A 314 2.16 14.45 10.39
N ALA A 315 1.03 15.13 10.58
CA ALA A 315 0.90 16.33 11.40
C ALA A 315 1.68 17.56 10.88
N MET A 316 1.71 17.76 9.55
CA MET A 316 2.36 18.92 8.91
C MET A 316 1.72 20.25 9.36
N ALA A 317 0.39 20.32 9.34
CA ALA A 317 -0.33 21.54 9.69
C ALA A 317 -0.05 21.94 11.15
N GLU A 318 -0.07 20.97 12.06
CA GLU A 318 0.23 21.15 13.47
C GLU A 318 1.69 21.55 13.69
N ALA A 319 2.64 20.93 12.97
CA ALA A 319 4.04 21.30 13.05
C ALA A 319 4.28 22.76 12.65
N VAL A 320 3.72 23.17 11.50
CA VAL A 320 3.81 24.56 11.02
C VAL A 320 3.19 25.53 12.02
N ASN A 321 1.99 25.22 12.53
CA ASN A 321 1.31 26.10 13.49
C ASN A 321 2.09 26.24 14.80
N VAL A 322 2.66 25.14 15.32
CA VAL A 322 3.53 25.18 16.52
C VAL A 322 4.76 26.07 16.29
N LEU A 323 5.38 26.00 15.11
CA LEU A 323 6.56 26.81 14.79
C LEU A 323 6.19 28.30 14.61
N GLN A 324 5.03 28.59 14.02
CA GLN A 324 4.48 29.95 13.93
C GLN A 324 4.24 30.54 15.32
N ASP A 325 3.63 29.77 16.23
CA ASP A 325 3.36 30.21 17.60
C ASP A 325 4.66 30.48 18.37
N LYS A 326 5.68 29.63 18.21
CA LYS A 326 7.02 29.85 18.80
C LYS A 326 7.71 31.11 18.27
N ALA A 327 7.41 31.52 17.04
CA ALA A 327 7.92 32.76 16.44
C ALA A 327 7.05 33.99 16.77
N GLY A 328 5.95 33.85 17.52
CA GLY A 328 5.01 34.93 17.79
C GLY A 328 4.21 35.38 16.56
N LEU A 329 4.07 34.51 15.55
CA LEU A 329 3.39 34.81 14.29
C LEU A 329 1.97 34.23 14.29
N ALA A 330 0.99 35.01 13.82
CA ALA A 330 -0.42 34.61 13.80
C ALA A 330 -0.80 33.68 12.63
N GLY A 331 0.06 33.56 11.60
CA GLY A 331 -0.27 32.80 10.40
C GLY A 331 -0.45 31.30 10.64
N ARG A 332 -1.29 30.64 9.83
CA ARG A 332 -1.69 29.24 9.93
C ARG A 332 -1.55 28.48 8.61
N TYR A 333 -1.16 27.21 8.72
CA TYR A 333 -1.09 26.32 7.56
C TYR A 333 -2.46 26.17 6.89
N GLY A 334 -2.47 26.18 5.56
CA GLY A 334 -3.67 26.12 4.72
C GLY A 334 -4.35 27.46 4.46
N ALA A 335 -4.04 28.50 5.25
CA ALA A 335 -4.64 29.83 5.11
C ALA A 335 -3.61 30.91 4.70
N ASP A 336 -2.44 30.91 5.33
CA ASP A 336 -1.46 31.99 5.17
C ASP A 336 -0.28 31.59 4.28
N ALA A 337 0.09 32.46 3.34
CA ALA A 337 1.15 32.20 2.38
C ALA A 337 2.51 31.91 3.05
N GLN A 338 2.86 32.65 4.11
CA GLN A 338 4.12 32.45 4.84
C GLN A 338 4.15 31.11 5.59
N ALA A 339 3.03 30.73 6.22
CA ALA A 339 2.92 29.43 6.90
C ALA A 339 2.98 28.26 5.91
N ASN A 340 2.32 28.41 4.75
CA ASN A 340 2.40 27.43 3.67
C ASN A 340 3.83 27.30 3.11
N ALA A 341 4.56 28.42 2.99
CA ALA A 341 5.96 28.39 2.57
C ALA A 341 6.84 27.59 3.55
N LEU A 342 6.60 27.70 4.86
CA LEU A 342 7.28 26.87 5.86
C LEU A 342 6.96 25.38 5.65
N GLY A 343 5.69 25.01 5.41
CA GLY A 343 5.33 23.63 5.09
C GLY A 343 6.05 23.09 3.86
N VAL A 344 6.22 23.90 2.81
CA VAL A 344 7.01 23.55 1.62
C VAL A 344 8.49 23.37 1.96
N GLN A 345 9.07 24.20 2.83
CA GLN A 345 10.45 24.04 3.29
C GLN A 345 10.66 22.73 4.06
N ILE A 346 9.72 22.37 4.94
CA ILE A 346 9.77 21.09 5.69
C ILE A 346 9.72 19.92 4.71
N SER A 347 8.80 19.93 3.74
CA SER A 347 8.69 18.87 2.72
C SER A 347 9.97 18.74 1.89
N ARG A 348 10.61 19.85 1.51
CA ARG A 348 11.89 19.82 0.78
C ARG A 348 13.01 19.23 1.62
N ALA A 349 13.15 19.65 2.87
CA ALA A 349 14.16 19.11 3.79
C ALA A 349 14.01 17.58 3.97
N LEU A 350 12.78 17.09 4.12
CA LEU A 350 12.49 15.66 4.17
C LEU A 350 12.85 14.94 2.87
N ALA A 351 12.48 15.51 1.72
CA ALA A 351 12.78 14.93 0.42
C ALA A 351 14.30 14.81 0.19
N ASP A 352 15.06 15.82 0.59
CA ASP A 352 16.52 15.82 0.50
C ASP A 352 17.13 14.73 1.41
N LEU A 353 16.64 14.60 2.64
CA LEU A 353 17.06 13.55 3.58
C LEU A 353 16.77 12.13 3.04
N VAL A 354 15.59 11.90 2.48
CA VAL A 354 15.20 10.61 1.88
C VAL A 354 16.03 10.32 0.63
N ALA A 355 16.28 11.32 -0.21
CA ALA A 355 16.97 11.14 -1.48
C ALA A 355 18.42 10.65 -1.32
N VAL A 356 19.08 11.00 -0.21
CA VAL A 356 20.51 10.70 0.05
C VAL A 356 20.74 9.54 1.02
N ARG A 357 19.71 9.04 1.70
CA ARG A 357 19.88 7.96 2.70
C ARG A 357 19.81 6.58 2.04
N PRO A 358 20.93 5.83 1.97
CA PRO A 358 20.90 4.47 1.45
C PRO A 358 20.23 3.50 2.44
N LEU A 359 19.54 2.50 1.89
CA LEU A 359 18.97 1.37 2.61
C LEU A 359 19.31 0.05 1.90
N ARG A 360 19.56 -0.99 2.69
CA ARG A 360 19.76 -2.36 2.18
C ARG A 360 18.42 -3.02 1.93
N HIS A 361 18.37 -3.90 0.93
CA HIS A 361 17.17 -4.66 0.56
C HIS A 361 15.97 -3.77 0.18
N VAL A 362 16.26 -2.64 -0.49
CA VAL A 362 15.27 -1.69 -0.97
C VAL A 362 15.50 -1.44 -2.46
N TRP A 363 14.43 -1.47 -3.25
CA TRP A 363 14.46 -1.18 -4.68
C TRP A 363 15.08 0.20 -4.92
N ARG A 364 16.10 0.26 -5.80
CA ARG A 364 16.95 1.46 -6.05
C ARG A 364 17.72 1.97 -4.83
N GLY A 365 17.81 1.18 -3.77
CA GLY A 365 18.67 1.43 -2.60
C GLY A 365 18.23 2.58 -1.70
N ARG A 366 17.00 3.09 -1.83
CA ARG A 366 16.49 4.21 -1.02
C ARG A 366 14.98 4.12 -0.83
N ALA A 367 14.50 4.69 0.28
CA ALA A 367 13.06 4.77 0.55
C ALA A 367 12.34 5.69 -0.45
N MET A 368 11.02 5.55 -0.50
CA MET A 368 10.09 6.34 -1.31
C MET A 368 9.11 7.14 -0.45
#